data_AF-A0A3M1G8Q9-F1
#
_entry.id   AF-A0A3M1G8Q9-F1
#
_cell.length_a   1.000
_cell.length_b   1.000
_cell.length_c   1.000
_cell.angle_alpha   90.00
_cell.angle_beta   90.00
_cell.angle_gamma   90.00
#
_symmetry.space_group_name_H-M   'P 1'
#
loop_
_entity.id
_entity.type
_entity.pdbx_description
1 polymer ?
#
loop_
_entity_poly.entity_id
_entity_poly.type
_entity_poly.pdbx_seq_one_letter_code
_entity_poly.pdbx_strand_id
1 'polypeptide(L)'
;NVAGTLYNLVGFQTNIRWGAQEQVLRMIPGLEHAEFVRFGQMHRNTFINSPALLRPTLQHRERDDLFFAGQITGTEGYVGSTMGGLVAGVNMARLLADASPLVFPRETMIGALLYYITHAEPENFQPMKANMALLPDLVPPVRNKRKRYAAYAERAAAALRAFLAQTGFTPVGLALEGMK
;
A
#
# COMPACT_ATOMS: atom_id res chain seq x y z
N ASN A 1 -12.25 -7.81 18.56
CA ASN A 1 -13.45 -7.74 19.42
C ASN A 1 -13.13 -8.51 20.69
N VAL A 2 -12.95 -7.81 21.82
CA VAL A 2 -12.59 -8.43 23.10
C VAL A 2 -13.74 -9.28 23.67
N ALA A 3 -14.99 -8.93 23.34
CA ALA A 3 -16.18 -9.66 23.76
C ALA A 3 -16.55 -10.84 22.84
N GLY A 4 -15.96 -10.95 21.63
CA GLY A 4 -16.27 -12.02 20.68
C GLY A 4 -17.69 -12.00 20.11
N THR A 5 -18.42 -10.89 20.21
CA THR A 5 -19.85 -10.80 19.86
C THR A 5 -20.15 -10.22 18.46
N LEU A 6 -19.12 -9.73 17.76
CA LEU A 6 -19.22 -9.07 16.46
C LEU A 6 -18.17 -9.65 15.54
N TYR A 7 -18.64 -10.17 14.41
CA TYR A 7 -17.85 -10.79 13.37
C TYR A 7 -18.08 -10.05 12.05
N ASN A 8 -17.01 -9.85 11.29
CA ASN A 8 -17.09 -9.26 9.96
C ASN A 8 -17.16 -10.35 8.89
N LEU A 9 -17.96 -10.13 7.86
CA LEU A 9 -17.96 -10.98 6.66
C LEU A 9 -16.90 -10.50 5.67
N VAL A 10 -15.85 -11.32 5.50
CA VAL A 10 -14.74 -11.00 4.60
C VAL A 10 -15.18 -11.20 3.14
N GLY A 11 -15.01 -10.17 2.30
CA GLY A 11 -15.32 -10.23 0.87
C GLY A 11 -16.77 -9.88 0.51
N PHE A 12 -17.55 -9.35 1.45
CA PHE A 12 -18.96 -8.97 1.26
C PHE A 12 -19.16 -7.45 1.13
N GLN A 13 -18.20 -6.73 0.53
CA GLN A 13 -18.40 -5.31 0.20
C GLN A 13 -19.53 -5.18 -0.84
N THR A 14 -20.50 -4.30 -0.61
CA THR A 14 -21.70 -4.23 -1.45
C THR A 14 -22.35 -2.84 -1.48
N ASN A 15 -23.07 -2.53 -2.56
CA ASN A 15 -23.95 -1.37 -2.71
C ASN A 15 -25.45 -1.76 -2.71
N ILE A 16 -25.78 -3.03 -2.42
CA ILE A 16 -27.15 -3.53 -2.36
C ILE A 16 -27.91 -2.83 -1.21
N ARG A 17 -29.23 -2.65 -1.34
CA ARG A 17 -30.07 -2.08 -0.27
C ARG A 17 -30.13 -3.03 0.93
N TRP A 18 -30.17 -2.49 2.15
CA TRP A 18 -30.06 -3.27 3.39
C TRP A 18 -31.06 -4.43 3.49
N GLY A 19 -32.33 -4.24 3.12
CA GLY A 19 -33.31 -5.34 3.16
C GLY A 19 -32.95 -6.51 2.24
N ALA A 20 -32.39 -6.24 1.06
CA ALA A 20 -31.91 -7.29 0.16
C ALA A 20 -30.58 -7.88 0.66
N GLN A 21 -29.72 -7.11 1.32
CA GLN A 21 -28.54 -7.66 1.98
C GLN A 21 -28.93 -8.66 3.05
N GLU A 22 -29.88 -8.32 3.92
CA GLU A 22 -30.36 -9.22 4.97
C GLU A 22 -30.89 -10.53 4.39
N GLN A 23 -31.73 -10.46 3.36
CA GLN A 23 -32.25 -11.64 2.67
C GLN A 23 -31.13 -12.55 2.15
N VAL A 24 -30.15 -11.99 1.44
CA VAL A 24 -29.02 -12.75 0.88
C VAL A 24 -28.12 -13.31 1.98
N LEU A 25 -27.82 -12.53 3.02
CA LEU A 25 -26.95 -12.96 4.10
C LEU A 25 -27.56 -14.11 4.92
N ARG A 26 -28.89 -14.13 5.11
CA ARG A 26 -29.60 -15.23 5.76
C ARG A 26 -29.63 -16.53 4.94
N MET A 27 -29.30 -16.48 3.65
CA MET A 27 -29.16 -17.69 2.82
C MET A 27 -27.82 -18.42 3.05
N ILE A 28 -26.86 -17.79 3.74
CA ILE A 28 -25.57 -18.39 4.05
C ILE A 28 -25.75 -19.35 5.24
N PRO A 29 -25.37 -20.63 5.10
CA PRO A 29 -25.47 -21.59 6.20
C PRO A 29 -24.78 -21.09 7.47
N GLY A 30 -25.50 -21.12 8.59
CA GLY A 30 -25.05 -20.62 9.89
C GLY A 30 -25.38 -19.14 10.16
N LEU A 31 -25.93 -18.40 9.20
CA LEU A 31 -26.35 -17.00 9.36
C LEU A 31 -27.87 -16.82 9.27
N GLU A 32 -28.65 -17.90 9.22
CA GLU A 32 -30.11 -17.89 9.05
C GLU A 32 -30.78 -17.01 10.11
N HIS A 33 -30.29 -17.08 11.34
CA HIS A 33 -30.77 -16.33 12.50
C HIS A 33 -29.77 -15.28 13.01
N ALA A 34 -28.76 -14.92 12.21
CA ALA A 34 -27.79 -13.90 12.60
C ALA A 34 -28.47 -12.54 12.82
N GLU A 35 -27.95 -11.78 13.79
CA GLU A 35 -28.31 -10.38 14.01
C GLU A 35 -27.29 -9.48 13.29
N PHE A 36 -27.79 -8.66 12.36
CA PHE A 36 -26.95 -7.77 11.56
C PHE A 36 -26.86 -6.40 12.22
N VAL A 37 -25.84 -6.20 13.06
CA VAL A 37 -25.58 -4.93 13.75
C VAL A 37 -25.12 -3.83 12.79
N ARG A 38 -24.52 -4.19 11.64
CA ARG A 38 -24.10 -3.25 10.60
C ARG A 38 -24.15 -3.89 9.22
N PHE A 39 -24.85 -3.25 8.29
CA PHE A 39 -24.89 -3.66 6.88
C PHE A 39 -23.71 -3.10 6.07
N GLY A 40 -23.38 -3.79 4.98
CA GLY A 40 -22.36 -3.37 4.03
C GLY A 40 -22.76 -2.09 3.33
N GLN A 41 -21.78 -1.23 3.05
CA GLN A 41 -21.97 -0.01 2.28
C GLN A 41 -20.72 0.22 1.42
N MET A 42 -20.92 0.84 0.25
CA MET A 42 -19.81 1.41 -0.49
C MET A 42 -19.50 2.81 0.03
N HIS A 43 -18.23 3.06 0.32
CA HIS A 43 -17.76 4.35 0.76
C HIS A 43 -17.21 5.15 -0.42
N ARG A 44 -17.48 6.46 -0.42
CA ARG A 44 -16.82 7.39 -1.33
C ARG A 44 -15.40 7.63 -0.82
N ASN A 45 -14.41 7.31 -1.65
CA ASN A 45 -13.01 7.67 -1.38
C ASN A 45 -12.66 8.98 -2.09
N THR A 46 -11.99 9.88 -1.38
CA THR A 46 -11.40 11.09 -1.96
C THR A 46 -9.91 10.84 -2.16
N PHE A 47 -9.44 11.05 -3.38
CA PHE A 47 -8.03 10.96 -3.75
C PHE A 47 -7.72 12.00 -4.85
N ILE A 48 -6.46 12.40 -4.95
CA ILE A 48 -5.99 13.32 -5.99
C ILE A 48 -5.50 12.56 -7.22
N ASN A 49 -5.40 13.24 -8.36
CA ASN A 49 -4.78 12.68 -9.56
C ASN A 49 -3.24 12.61 -9.38
N SER A 50 -2.79 11.63 -8.60
CA SER A 50 -1.38 11.45 -8.26
C SER A 50 -0.44 11.32 -9.47
N PRO A 51 -0.82 10.66 -10.58
CA PRO A 51 0.04 10.65 -11.77
C PRO A 51 0.31 12.05 -12.33
N ALA A 52 -0.71 12.91 -12.35
CA ALA A 52 -0.59 14.29 -12.79
C ALA A 52 0.12 15.19 -11.77
N LEU A 53 -0.02 14.94 -10.47
CA LEU A 53 0.34 15.89 -9.41
C LEU A 53 1.60 15.52 -8.63
N LEU A 54 1.96 14.24 -8.53
CA LEU A 54 3.00 13.77 -7.63
C LEU A 54 4.21 13.18 -8.37
N ARG A 55 5.38 13.33 -7.76
CA ARG A 55 6.61 12.59 -8.09
C ARG A 55 6.68 11.30 -7.28
N PRO A 56 7.48 10.28 -7.68
CA PRO A 56 7.66 9.05 -6.91
C PRO A 56 8.20 9.24 -5.48
N THR A 57 8.74 10.43 -5.19
CA THR A 57 9.18 10.88 -3.87
C THR A 57 8.03 11.33 -2.96
N LEU A 58 6.79 11.31 -3.48
CA LEU A 58 5.55 11.84 -2.89
C LEU A 58 5.47 13.37 -2.77
N GLN A 59 6.41 14.09 -3.39
CA GLN A 59 6.35 15.54 -3.53
C GLN A 59 5.36 15.94 -4.62
N HIS A 60 4.68 17.07 -4.42
CA HIS A 60 3.97 17.75 -5.50
C HIS A 60 4.95 18.18 -6.59
N ARG A 61 4.56 18.09 -7.86
CA ARG A 61 5.44 18.39 -9.00
C ARG A 61 5.87 19.86 -9.10
N GLU A 62 5.07 20.78 -8.57
CA GLU A 62 5.32 22.22 -8.60
C GLU A 62 5.70 22.81 -7.23
N ARG A 63 5.72 21.98 -6.18
CA ARG A 63 5.98 22.41 -4.79
C ARG A 63 6.84 21.36 -4.11
N ASP A 64 8.16 21.58 -4.12
CA ASP A 64 9.14 20.63 -3.59
C ASP A 64 9.02 20.45 -2.06
N ASP A 65 8.47 21.43 -1.35
CA ASP A 65 8.22 21.42 0.08
C ASP A 65 6.89 20.77 0.49
N LEU A 66 6.05 20.37 -0.48
CA LEU A 66 4.73 19.82 -0.23
C LEU A 66 4.68 18.32 -0.53
N PHE A 67 4.35 17.52 0.49
CA PHE A 67 4.25 16.07 0.40
C PHE A 67 2.82 15.59 0.65
N PHE A 68 2.42 14.54 -0.06
CA PHE A 68 1.14 13.85 0.16
C PHE A 68 1.37 12.40 0.53
N ALA A 69 0.59 11.88 1.48
CA ALA A 69 0.70 10.50 1.93
C ALA A 69 -0.65 9.93 2.36
N GLY A 70 -0.76 8.61 2.36
CA GLY A 70 -1.98 7.90 2.75
C GLY A 70 -2.97 7.74 1.61
N GLN A 71 -4.23 7.49 1.96
CA GLN A 71 -5.29 7.21 0.98
C GLN A 71 -5.50 8.32 -0.06
N ILE A 72 -5.22 9.58 0.32
CA ILE A 72 -5.37 10.73 -0.59
C ILE A 72 -4.50 10.60 -1.85
N THR A 73 -3.39 9.87 -1.80
CA THR A 73 -2.51 9.66 -2.96
C THR A 73 -2.97 8.52 -3.88
N GLY A 74 -4.10 7.87 -3.58
CA GLY A 74 -4.56 6.70 -4.32
C GLY A 74 -3.87 5.39 -3.89
N THR A 75 -3.27 5.34 -2.70
CA THR A 75 -2.91 4.06 -2.07
C THR A 75 -4.09 3.49 -1.29
N GLU A 76 -4.27 2.18 -1.31
CA GLU A 76 -5.33 1.51 -0.53
C GLU A 76 -4.78 0.57 0.56
N GLY A 77 -5.53 0.50 1.66
CA GLY A 77 -5.23 -0.35 2.81
C GLY A 77 -4.22 0.28 3.78
N TYR A 78 -4.31 -0.15 5.04
CA TYR A 78 -3.50 0.41 6.13
C TYR A 78 -2.00 0.35 5.85
N VAL A 79 -1.52 -0.79 5.35
CA VAL A 79 -0.09 -0.97 5.05
C VAL A 79 0.39 -0.02 3.97
N GLY A 80 -0.40 0.19 2.91
CA GLY A 80 -0.07 1.13 1.84
C GLY A 80 -0.04 2.57 2.33
N SER A 81 -1.02 2.94 3.17
CA SER A 81 -1.08 4.28 3.77
C SER A 81 0.08 4.55 4.73
N THR A 82 0.41 3.60 5.61
CA THR A 82 1.55 3.70 6.54
C THR A 82 2.87 3.79 5.77
N MET A 83 3.02 3.00 4.71
CA MET A 83 4.18 3.07 3.81
C MET A 83 4.31 4.46 3.19
N GLY A 84 3.22 5.02 2.65
CA GLY A 84 3.24 6.36 2.06
C GLY A 84 3.63 7.43 3.09
N GLY A 85 3.11 7.34 4.31
CA GLY A 85 3.48 8.23 5.42
C GLY A 85 4.96 8.14 5.77
N LEU A 86 5.51 6.92 5.86
CA LEU A 86 6.94 6.70 6.11
C LEU A 86 7.80 7.33 5.01
N VAL A 87 7.49 7.08 3.74
CA VAL A 87 8.28 7.60 2.61
C VAL A 87 8.22 9.13 2.53
N ALA A 88 7.03 9.71 2.67
CA ALA A 88 6.86 11.16 2.69
C ALA A 88 7.62 11.80 3.85
N GLY A 89 7.53 11.22 5.06
CA GLY A 89 8.25 11.71 6.23
C GLY A 89 9.77 11.63 6.07
N VAL A 90 10.29 10.51 5.56
CA VAL A 90 11.73 10.34 5.27
C VAL A 90 12.19 11.38 4.24
N ASN A 91 11.45 11.59 3.15
CA ASN A 91 11.85 12.54 2.12
C ASN A 91 11.72 13.99 2.57
N MET A 92 10.74 14.31 3.40
CA MET A 92 10.61 15.63 4.03
C MET A 92 11.80 15.89 4.98
N ALA A 93 12.16 14.93 5.83
CA ALA A 93 13.31 15.06 6.72
C ALA A 93 14.62 15.25 5.94
N ARG A 94 14.78 14.57 4.81
CA ARG A 94 15.92 14.74 3.91
C ARG A 94 15.95 16.12 3.26
N LEU A 95 14.80 16.59 2.77
CA LEU A 95 14.69 17.95 2.21
C LEU A 95 15.09 19.02 3.23
N LEU A 96 14.65 18.89 4.48
CA LEU A 96 15.01 19.80 5.58
C LEU A 96 16.50 19.73 5.97
N ALA A 97 17.19 18.67 5.58
CA ALA A 97 18.62 18.47 5.78
C ALA A 97 19.45 18.71 4.51
N ASP A 98 18.89 19.43 3.52
CA ASP A 98 19.51 19.72 2.23
C ASP A 98 19.97 18.48 1.45
N ALA A 99 19.32 17.34 1.69
CA ALA A 99 19.61 16.06 1.04
C ALA A 99 18.54 15.72 0.00
N SER A 100 18.96 15.15 -1.12
CA SER A 100 18.04 14.74 -2.18
C SER A 100 17.00 13.71 -1.69
N PRO A 101 15.71 13.86 -2.03
CA PRO A 101 14.67 12.88 -1.75
C PRO A 101 14.99 11.51 -2.37
N LEU A 102 14.44 10.47 -1.76
CA LEU A 102 14.61 9.08 -2.13
C LEU A 102 13.47 8.59 -3.03
N VAL A 103 13.86 7.84 -4.06
CA VAL A 103 12.95 7.06 -4.90
C VAL A 103 13.25 5.58 -4.67
N PHE A 104 12.27 4.85 -4.14
CA PHE A 104 12.44 3.44 -3.82
C PHE A 104 12.52 2.56 -5.08
N PRO A 105 13.32 1.48 -5.11
CA PRO A 105 13.43 0.60 -6.26
C PRO A 105 12.12 -0.10 -6.61
N ARG A 106 11.82 -0.24 -7.90
CA ARG A 106 10.58 -0.88 -8.41
C ARG A 106 10.49 -2.37 -8.08
N GLU A 107 11.61 -3.01 -7.76
CA GLU A 107 11.67 -4.40 -7.31
C GLU A 107 11.10 -4.56 -5.90
N THR A 108 10.96 -3.47 -5.14
CA THR A 108 10.30 -3.44 -3.84
C THR A 108 8.81 -3.11 -3.99
N MET A 109 7.96 -3.62 -3.09
CA MET A 109 6.52 -3.27 -3.10
C MET A 109 6.29 -1.76 -2.88
N ILE A 110 7.16 -1.10 -2.10
CA ILE A 110 7.15 0.35 -1.88
C ILE A 110 7.33 1.06 -3.22
N GLY A 111 8.46 0.82 -3.89
CA GLY A 111 8.78 1.48 -5.15
C GLY A 111 7.81 1.13 -6.27
N ALA A 112 7.35 -0.13 -6.36
CA ALA A 112 6.36 -0.54 -7.36
C ALA A 112 5.02 0.17 -7.18
N LEU A 113 4.51 0.26 -5.95
CA LEU A 113 3.24 0.93 -5.67
C LEU A 113 3.33 2.44 -5.88
N LEU A 114 4.43 3.07 -5.43
CA LEU A 114 4.68 4.49 -5.68
C LEU A 114 4.82 4.78 -7.18
N TYR A 115 5.53 3.92 -7.91
CA TYR A 115 5.63 4.03 -9.35
C TYR A 115 4.26 3.97 -10.02
N TYR A 116 3.38 3.04 -9.62
CA TYR A 116 2.02 2.95 -10.16
C TYR A 116 1.24 4.25 -9.91
N ILE A 117 1.14 4.72 -8.67
CA ILE A 117 0.30 5.89 -8.37
C ILE A 117 0.83 7.18 -9.00
N THR A 118 2.08 7.24 -9.44
CA THR A 118 2.65 8.43 -10.09
C THR A 118 2.87 8.29 -11.60
N HIS A 119 2.64 7.11 -12.19
CA HIS A 119 2.84 6.85 -13.62
C HIS A 119 1.66 6.13 -14.29
N ALA A 120 0.60 5.79 -13.55
CA ALA A 120 -0.66 5.35 -14.15
C ALA A 120 -1.22 6.44 -15.08
N GLU A 121 -2.06 6.04 -16.03
CA GLU A 121 -2.69 7.00 -16.94
C GLU A 121 -3.62 7.95 -16.14
N PRO A 122 -3.43 9.28 -16.21
CA PRO A 122 -4.13 10.23 -15.34
C PRO A 122 -5.65 10.21 -15.44
N GLU A 123 -6.20 10.04 -16.64
CA GLU A 123 -7.62 10.14 -16.96
C GLU A 123 -8.40 8.96 -16.37
N ASN A 124 -7.77 7.80 -16.27
CA ASN A 124 -8.36 6.56 -15.75
C ASN A 124 -7.71 6.09 -14.44
N PHE A 125 -7.00 6.99 -13.74
CA PHE A 125 -6.32 6.65 -12.50
C PHE A 125 -7.31 6.14 -11.43
N GLN A 126 -7.00 4.97 -10.86
CA GLN A 126 -7.74 4.38 -9.75
C GLN A 126 -6.80 4.08 -8.58
N PRO A 127 -7.30 4.17 -7.33
CA PRO A 127 -6.52 3.76 -6.18
C PRO A 127 -6.09 2.29 -6.25
N MET A 128 -4.94 1.97 -5.68
CA MET A 128 -4.33 0.65 -5.76
C MET A 128 -3.82 0.18 -4.41
N LYS A 129 -4.14 -1.06 -4.07
CA LYS A 129 -3.50 -1.79 -2.97
C LYS A 129 -2.23 -2.48 -3.44
N ALA A 130 -1.32 -2.70 -2.50
CA ALA A 130 -0.15 -3.53 -2.72
C ALA A 130 -0.54 -4.91 -3.28
N ASN A 131 0.03 -5.27 -4.43
CA ASN A 131 -0.21 -6.56 -5.08
C ASN A 131 0.99 -6.98 -5.94
N MET A 132 1.17 -8.29 -6.11
CA MET A 132 2.35 -8.84 -6.77
C MET A 132 2.43 -8.52 -8.27
N ALA A 133 1.34 -8.08 -8.91
CA ALA A 133 1.35 -7.72 -10.34
C ALA A 133 1.99 -6.35 -10.61
N LEU A 134 2.22 -5.54 -9.57
CA LEU A 134 2.95 -4.27 -9.70
C LEU A 134 4.46 -4.47 -9.83
N LEU A 135 4.97 -5.62 -9.36
CA LEU A 135 6.40 -5.91 -9.39
C LEU A 135 6.85 -6.23 -10.83
N PRO A 136 8.03 -5.77 -11.26
CA PRO A 136 8.62 -6.18 -12.55
C PRO A 136 8.69 -7.71 -12.66
N ASP A 137 8.57 -8.28 -13.86
CA ASP A 137 8.60 -9.74 -14.02
C ASP A 137 9.92 -10.39 -13.55
N LEU A 138 9.85 -11.65 -13.14
CA LEU A 138 11.04 -12.47 -12.87
C LEU A 138 11.62 -13.00 -14.17
N VAL A 139 12.95 -12.92 -14.28
CA VAL A 139 13.72 -13.49 -15.39
C VAL A 139 14.74 -14.47 -14.79
N PRO A 140 14.65 -15.78 -15.08
CA PRO A 140 13.61 -16.46 -15.86
C PRO A 140 12.24 -16.51 -15.12
N PRO A 141 11.13 -16.72 -15.84
CA PRO A 141 9.80 -16.80 -15.24
C PRO A 141 9.66 -18.05 -14.37
N VAL A 142 9.07 -17.89 -13.17
CA VAL A 142 8.82 -18.98 -12.22
C VAL A 142 7.36 -19.42 -12.28
N ARG A 143 7.09 -20.65 -12.74
CA ARG A 143 5.71 -21.17 -12.89
C ARG A 143 5.00 -21.45 -11.58
N ASN A 144 5.68 -22.08 -10.62
CA ASN A 144 5.05 -22.45 -9.35
C ASN A 144 4.77 -21.20 -8.49
N LYS A 145 3.50 -20.99 -8.10
CA LYS A 145 3.06 -19.78 -7.38
C LYS A 145 3.85 -19.51 -6.10
N ARG A 146 4.07 -20.54 -5.26
CA ARG A 146 4.80 -20.39 -3.99
C ARG A 146 6.26 -20.03 -4.23
N LYS A 147 6.93 -20.73 -5.15
CA LYS A 147 8.32 -20.42 -5.54
C LYS A 147 8.44 -19.02 -6.16
N ARG A 148 7.48 -18.62 -6.99
CA ARG A 148 7.43 -17.29 -7.61
C ARG A 148 7.33 -16.18 -6.56
N TYR A 149 6.45 -16.33 -5.57
CA TYR A 149 6.30 -15.32 -4.51
C TYR A 149 7.52 -15.25 -3.60
N ALA A 150 8.16 -16.39 -3.30
CA ALA A 150 9.43 -16.42 -2.58
C ALA A 150 10.53 -15.68 -3.36
N ALA A 151 10.67 -15.95 -4.66
CA ALA A 151 11.65 -15.28 -5.51
C ALA A 151 11.41 -13.76 -5.61
N TYR A 152 10.14 -13.31 -5.69
CA TYR A 152 9.83 -11.89 -5.60
C TYR A 152 10.26 -11.27 -4.27
N ALA A 153 9.98 -11.95 -3.14
CA ALA A 153 10.35 -11.47 -1.82
C ALA A 153 11.87 -11.39 -1.65
N GLU A 154 12.61 -12.40 -2.10
CA GLU A 154 14.08 -12.41 -2.07
C GLU A 154 14.69 -11.27 -2.89
N ARG A 155 14.21 -11.08 -4.13
CA ARG A 155 14.65 -9.97 -4.98
C ARG A 155 14.33 -8.61 -4.36
N ALA A 156 13.11 -8.44 -3.83
CA ALA A 156 12.71 -7.21 -3.16
C ALA A 156 13.58 -6.91 -1.94
N ALA A 157 13.87 -7.91 -1.11
CA ALA A 157 14.74 -7.75 0.06
C ALA A 157 16.18 -7.42 -0.33
N ALA A 158 16.72 -8.05 -1.39
CA ALA A 158 18.05 -7.74 -1.91
C ALA A 158 18.12 -6.30 -2.45
N ALA A 159 17.14 -5.88 -3.27
CA ALA A 159 17.06 -4.54 -3.82
C ALA A 159 16.94 -3.48 -2.72
N LEU A 160 16.09 -3.72 -1.70
CA LEU A 160 15.94 -2.82 -0.57
C LEU A 160 17.23 -2.72 0.25
N ARG A 161 17.90 -3.83 0.55
CA ARG A 161 19.19 -3.80 1.28
C ARG A 161 20.26 -3.01 0.53
N ALA A 162 20.40 -3.25 -0.77
CA ALA A 162 21.35 -2.51 -1.60
C ALA A 162 21.02 -1.01 -1.62
N PHE A 163 19.74 -0.67 -1.77
CA PHE A 163 19.27 0.72 -1.76
C PHE A 163 19.54 1.43 -0.43
N LEU A 164 19.23 0.79 0.71
CA LEU A 164 19.46 1.36 2.03
C LEU A 164 20.95 1.58 2.30
N ALA A 165 21.81 0.64 1.88
CA ALA A 165 23.26 0.79 1.99
C ALA A 165 23.78 1.99 1.17
N GLN A 166 23.30 2.16 -0.06
CA GLN A 166 23.70 3.28 -0.94
C GLN A 166 23.22 4.64 -0.42
N THR A 167 22.08 4.67 0.25
CA THR A 167 21.45 5.91 0.75
C THR A 167 21.88 6.28 2.17
N GLY A 168 22.79 5.50 2.78
CA GLY A 168 23.33 5.76 4.11
C GLY A 168 22.36 5.44 5.25
N PHE A 169 21.33 4.61 5.01
CA PHE A 169 20.43 4.17 6.07
C PHE A 169 21.07 3.06 6.91
N THR A 170 21.32 3.33 8.19
CA THR A 170 21.78 2.32 9.16
C THR A 170 20.57 1.66 9.82
N PRO A 171 20.39 0.33 9.70
CA PRO A 171 19.34 -0.37 10.43
C PRO A 171 19.54 -0.22 11.95
N VAL A 172 18.47 0.11 12.67
CA VAL A 172 18.49 0.33 14.12
C VAL A 172 19.02 -0.89 14.91
N GLY A 173 18.88 -2.10 14.35
CA GLY A 173 19.37 -3.34 14.97
C GLY A 173 20.89 -3.54 14.93
N LEU A 174 21.61 -2.93 13.97
CA LEU A 174 23.08 -3.06 13.86
C LEU A 174 23.82 -2.02 14.73
N ALA A 175 23.17 -0.90 15.07
CA ALA A 175 23.75 0.13 15.94
C ALA A 175 23.85 -0.31 17.41
N LEU A 176 23.05 -1.30 17.83
CA LEU A 176 23.03 -1.82 19.20
C LEU A 176 24.09 -2.91 19.47
N GLU A 177 24.62 -3.55 18.42
CA GLU A 177 25.73 -4.51 18.58
C GLU A 177 27.08 -3.83 18.83
N GLY A 178 27.20 -2.54 18.50
CA GLY A 178 28.39 -1.71 18.75
C GLY A 178 28.34 -0.89 20.04
N MET A 179 27.29 -1.00 20.85
CA MET A 179 27.14 -0.35 22.16
C MET A 179 27.34 -1.34 23.33
N LYS A 180 28.30 -2.25 23.20
CA LYS A 180 28.83 -3.02 24.32
C LYS A 180 30.17 -2.45 24.77
#